data_AF-A0A520YIS0-F1
#
_entry.id   AF-A0A520YIS0-F1
#
_cell.length_a   1.000
_cell.length_b   1.000
_cell.length_c   1.000
_cell.angle_alpha   90.00
_cell.angle_beta   90.00
_cell.angle_gamma   90.00
#
_symmetry.space_group_name_H-M   'P 1'
#
loop_
_entity.id
_entity.type
_entity.pdbx_description
1 polymer ?
#
loop_
_entity_poly.entity_id
_entity_poly.type
_entity_poly.pdbx_seq_one_letter_code
_entity_poly.pdbx_strand_id
1 'polypeptide(L)' 'MLGESAVCLALDGDKLPQRYGVLTPSTAMGDALLERLQQNAGLRFELG' A
#
# COMPACT_ATOMS: atom_id res chain seq x y z
N MET A 1 -0.86 8.72 -0.73
CA MET A 1 0.33 7.82 -0.71
C MET A 1 0.91 7.69 0.70
N LEU A 2 1.58 8.69 1.27
CA LEU A 2 2.27 8.57 2.57
C LEU A 2 1.36 8.18 3.76
N GLY A 3 0.18 8.80 3.89
CA GLY A 3 -0.78 8.47 4.96
C GLY A 3 -1.20 7.00 4.91
N GLU A 4 -1.67 6.55 3.74
CA GLU A 4 -2.08 5.16 3.58
C GLU A 4 -0.92 4.17 3.72
N SER A 5 0.32 4.55 3.39
CA SER A 5 1.52 3.74 3.65
C SER A 5 1.77 3.56 5.14
N ALA A 6 1.64 4.61 5.95
CA ALA A 6 1.80 4.52 7.39
C ALA A 6 0.74 3.61 8.03
N VAL A 7 -0.52 3.74 7.60
CA VAL A 7 -1.61 2.92 8.13
C VAL A 7 -1.50 1.46 7.65
N CYS A 8 -1.06 1.23 6.40
CA CYS A 8 -0.81 -0.13 5.89
C CYS A 8 0.25 -0.86 6.73
N LEU A 9 1.35 -0.19 7.07
CA LEU A 9 2.38 -0.74 7.96
C LEU A 9 1.85 -1.02 9.37
N ALA A 10 0.96 -0.18 9.88
CA ALA A 10 0.44 -0.30 11.24
C ALA A 10 -0.63 -1.38 11.37
N LEU A 11 -1.48 -1.58 10.36
CA LEU A 11 -2.73 -2.34 10.49
C LEU A 11 -2.80 -3.61 9.62
N ASP A 12 -2.02 -3.71 8.54
CA ASP A 12 -2.15 -4.80 7.55
C ASP A 12 -0.99 -5.80 7.59
N GLY A 13 -0.30 -5.94 8.73
CA GLY A 13 0.93 -6.73 8.86
C GLY A 13 0.82 -8.20 8.46
N ASP A 14 -0.36 -8.81 8.59
CA ASP A 14 -0.67 -10.17 8.15
C ASP A 14 -0.72 -10.33 6.62
N LYS A 15 -0.92 -9.22 5.89
CA LYS A 15 -0.99 -9.18 4.42
C LYS A 15 0.34 -8.74 3.79
N LEU A 16 1.30 -8.26 4.59
CA LEU A 16 2.56 -7.77 4.08
C LEU A 16 3.51 -8.92 3.71
N PRO A 17 4.19 -8.84 2.54
CA PRO A 17 5.25 -9.77 2.19
C PRO A 17 6.37 -9.77 3.25
N GLN A 18 6.93 -10.94 3.54
CA GLN A 18 8.10 -11.06 4.41
C GLN A 18 9.39 -10.63 3.69
N ARG A 19 9.53 -9.30 3.51
CA ARG A 19 10.66 -8.64 2.85
C ARG A 19 11.22 -7.54 3.74
N TYR A 20 12.55 -7.41 3.75
CA TYR A 20 13.26 -6.52 4.66
C TYR A 20 14.32 -5.71 3.93
N GLY A 21 14.66 -4.53 4.47
CA GLY A 21 15.64 -3.60 3.90
C GLY A 21 15.05 -2.23 3.61
N VAL A 22 15.75 -1.43 2.79
CA VAL A 22 15.26 -0.13 2.32
C VAL A 22 14.44 -0.37 1.06
N LEU A 23 13.15 -0.58 1.24
CA LEU A 23 12.24 -0.96 0.17
C LEU A 23 11.37 0.22 -0.26
N THR A 24 11.02 0.25 -1.54
CA THR A 24 9.96 1.14 -2.02
C THR A 24 8.60 0.66 -1.48
N PRO A 25 7.61 1.56 -1.27
CA PRO A 25 6.29 1.18 -0.78
C PRO A 25 5.59 0.11 -1.64
N SER A 26 5.77 0.18 -2.96
CA SER A 26 5.24 -0.84 -3.88
C SER A 26 5.83 -2.23 -3.62
N THR A 27 7.12 -2.33 -3.29
CA THR A 27 7.78 -3.61 -2.99
C THR A 27 7.43 -4.14 -1.61
N ALA A 28 7.30 -3.23 -0.62
CA ALA A 28 7.03 -3.57 0.76
C ALA A 28 5.56 -3.89 1.04
N MET A 29 4.62 -3.25 0.34
CA MET A 29 3.19 -3.29 0.68
C MET A 29 2.30 -3.80 -0.46
N GLY A 30 2.74 -3.67 -1.72
CA GLY A 30 2.05 -4.21 -2.88
C GLY A 30 0.55 -3.90 -2.91
N ASP A 31 -0.25 -4.95 -3.08
CA ASP A 31 -1.70 -4.87 -3.22
C ASP A 31 -2.39 -4.31 -1.96
N ALA A 32 -1.86 -4.58 -0.77
CA ALA A 32 -2.42 -4.04 0.48
C ALA A 32 -2.40 -2.50 0.50
N LEU A 33 -1.34 -1.88 -0.03
CA LEU A 33 -1.30 -0.42 -0.18
C LEU A 33 -2.17 0.06 -1.35
N LEU A 34 -2.20 -0.67 -2.46
CA LEU A 34 -3.00 -0.31 -3.63
C LEU A 34 -4.50 -0.23 -3.28
N GLU A 35 -5.02 -1.25 -2.59
CA GLU A 35 -6.41 -1.29 -2.14
C GLU A 35 -6.76 -0.10 -1.25
N ARG A 36 -5.90 0.23 -0.28
CA ARG A 36 -6.09 1.38 0.61
C ARG A 36 -6.12 2.70 -0.16
N LEU A 37 -5.23 2.86 -1.14
CA LEU A 37 -5.18 4.07 -1.95
C LEU A 37 -6.44 4.24 -2.82
N GLN A 38 -6.94 3.14 -3.39
CA GLN A 38 -8.19 3.15 -4.16
C GLN A 38 -9.40 3.47 -3.28
N GLN A 39 -9.46 2.90 -2.08
CA GLN A 39 -10.61 3.03 -1.18
C GLN A 39 -10.63 4.34 -0.41
N ASN A 40 -9.48 4.83 0.04
CA ASN A 40 -9.41 5.90 1.06
C ASN A 40 -8.65 7.15 0.59
N ALA A 41 -7.90 7.08 -0.51
CA ALA A 41 -7.07 8.20 -0.99
C ALA A 41 -7.41 8.68 -2.41
N GLY A 42 -8.50 8.17 -2.98
CA GLY A 42 -9.03 8.64 -4.27
C GLY A 42 -8.22 8.18 -5.50
N LEU A 43 -7.36 7.17 -5.37
CA LEU A 43 -6.62 6.63 -6.53
C LEU A 43 -7.59 5.91 -7.47
N ARG A 44 -7.74 6.41 -8.71
CA ARG A 44 -8.61 5.82 -9.73
C ARG A 44 -7.88 5.67 -11.06
N PHE A 45 -8.23 4.63 -11.80
CA PHE A 45 -7.78 4.39 -13.17
C PHE A 45 -9.00 4.38 -14.09
N GLU A 46 -8.86 4.95 -15.28
CA GLU A 46 -9.89 4.99 -16.32
C GLU A 46 -9.26 4.53 -17.65
N LEU A 47 -10.02 3.78 -18.45
CA LEU A 47 -9.62 3.43 -19.80
C LEU A 47 -10.10 4.55 -20.73
N GLY A 48 -9.15 5.14 -21.48
CA GLY A 48 -9.44 6.17 -22.49
C GLY A 48 -9.98 5.62 -23.78
#